data_AF-A0AAW3RHT0-F1
#
_entry.id   AF-A0AAW3RHT0-F1
#
_cell.length_a   1.000
_cell.length_b   1.000
_cell.length_c   1.000
_cell.angle_alpha   90.00
_cell.angle_beta   90.00
_cell.angle_gamma   90.00
#
_symmetry.space_group_name_H-M   'P 1'
#
loop_
_entity.id
_entity.type
_entity.pdbx_description
1 polymer ?
#
loop_
_entity_poly.entity_id
_entity_poly.type
_entity_poly.pdbx_seq_one_letter_code
_entity_poly.pdbx_strand_id
1 'polypeptide(L)'
;MNGLLNFFAGVLLALLLSLNTLLPLLEVYRGNTLISPVAMDLVPNASLILQPIYNGVASNSDIVLTMIAYAMLTGLIVFWTRLGAFTKLFSCVALVYILIGTGLFPWDSIQKSMPYLQSFLQMPRRISLVGTPFMMLATVMIYQDVAASQKSAALHKGIVIAGTFLSLLSLLLCTQKVAQNVHYTIIDTTPLAAGLQTADDNVHSNLKYIKQLQPAFHTRHINQLIEQVDRTTPDYIPVTQKIETHSNVYRAYRRNFSVQQSKFKHQVIHNGIQLTWNAKHTKMRALPVVAYRRTVLTLNGHRVTSEQIKHHWIGNLSLKQRRGKNVLTVRYEASRVTTLGTKLALIAWVGVLVAGPLLVKRARRFLVA
;
A
#
# COMPACT_ATOMS: atom_id res chain seq x y z
N MET A 1 -31.55 -18.67 -5.32
CA MET A 1 -30.64 -19.61 -4.64
C MET A 1 -29.23 -19.61 -5.27
N ASN A 2 -29.10 -19.79 -6.59
CA ASN A 2 -27.80 -19.86 -7.28
C ASN A 2 -26.93 -18.59 -7.18
N GLY A 3 -27.53 -17.40 -7.24
CA GLY A 3 -26.79 -16.13 -7.15
C GLY A 3 -26.11 -15.90 -5.80
N LEU A 4 -26.81 -16.22 -4.69
CA LEU A 4 -26.26 -16.10 -3.33
C LEU A 4 -25.11 -17.09 -3.11
N LEU A 5 -25.25 -18.32 -3.61
CA LEU A 5 -24.21 -19.34 -3.53
C LEU A 5 -22.96 -18.92 -4.31
N ASN A 6 -23.12 -18.37 -5.52
CA ASN A 6 -22.01 -17.84 -6.32
C ASN A 6 -21.32 -16.65 -5.63
N PHE A 7 -22.07 -15.80 -4.95
CA PHE A 7 -21.51 -14.71 -4.15
C PHE A 7 -20.61 -15.25 -3.03
N PHE A 8 -21.12 -16.16 -2.20
CA PHE A 8 -20.32 -16.74 -1.12
C PHE A 8 -19.12 -17.53 -1.64
N ALA A 9 -19.27 -18.28 -2.73
CA ALA A 9 -18.17 -18.97 -3.39
C ALA A 9 -17.08 -17.98 -3.87
N GLY A 10 -17.49 -16.84 -4.44
CA GLY A 10 -16.59 -15.76 -4.84
C GLY A 10 -15.84 -15.14 -3.65
N VAL A 11 -16.53 -14.89 -2.55
CA VAL A 11 -15.91 -14.37 -1.30
C VAL A 11 -14.89 -15.37 -0.74
N LEU A 12 -15.25 -16.65 -0.64
CA LEU A 12 -14.36 -17.71 -0.15
C LEU A 12 -13.15 -17.89 -1.07
N LEU A 13 -13.35 -17.85 -2.39
CA LEU A 13 -12.26 -17.92 -3.36
C LEU A 13 -11.32 -16.71 -3.19
N ALA A 14 -11.85 -15.50 -3.05
CA ALA A 14 -11.05 -14.30 -2.83
C ALA A 14 -10.22 -14.39 -1.54
N LEU A 15 -10.80 -14.88 -0.45
CA LEU A 15 -10.08 -15.13 0.81
C LEU A 15 -8.99 -16.20 0.65
N LEU A 16 -9.29 -17.31 -0.05
CA LEU A 16 -8.33 -18.37 -0.33
C LEU A 16 -7.12 -17.86 -1.14
N LEU A 17 -7.39 -17.09 -2.20
CA LEU A 17 -6.36 -16.48 -3.04
C LEU A 17 -5.52 -15.43 -2.29
N SER A 18 -6.04 -14.89 -1.19
CA SER A 18 -5.39 -13.89 -0.35
C SER A 18 -4.67 -14.46 0.87
N LEU A 19 -4.66 -15.78 1.11
CA LEU A 19 -4.02 -16.34 2.30
C LEU A 19 -2.51 -16.07 2.36
N ASN A 20 -1.85 -15.93 1.21
CA ASN A 20 -0.43 -15.59 1.10
C ASN A 20 -0.09 -14.17 1.61
N THR A 21 -1.08 -13.29 1.78
CA THR A 21 -0.90 -11.95 2.35
C THR A 21 -1.52 -11.84 3.74
N LEU A 22 -2.72 -12.39 3.92
CA LEU A 22 -3.46 -12.32 5.18
C LEU A 22 -2.77 -13.06 6.32
N LEU A 23 -2.24 -14.28 6.08
CA LEU A 23 -1.63 -15.07 7.15
C LEU A 23 -0.28 -14.50 7.63
N PRO A 24 0.67 -14.12 6.75
CA PRO A 24 1.89 -13.45 7.21
C PRO A 24 1.60 -12.16 7.98
N LEU A 25 0.62 -11.37 7.53
CA LEU A 25 0.20 -10.16 8.22
C LEU A 25 -0.32 -10.48 9.62
N LEU A 26 -1.28 -11.41 9.73
CA LEU A 26 -1.83 -11.84 11.02
C LEU A 26 -0.76 -12.42 11.95
N GLU A 27 0.20 -13.18 11.42
CA GLU A 27 1.30 -13.75 12.19
C GLU A 27 2.20 -12.67 12.80
N VAL A 28 2.57 -11.66 12.01
CA VAL A 28 3.41 -10.55 12.48
C VAL A 28 2.65 -9.69 13.48
N TYR A 29 1.40 -9.33 13.23
CA TYR A 29 0.61 -8.47 14.11
C TYR A 29 0.17 -9.15 15.42
N ARG A 30 -0.20 -10.44 15.39
CA ARG A 30 -0.57 -11.17 16.62
C ARG A 30 0.64 -11.55 17.46
N GLY A 31 1.80 -11.71 16.82
CA GLY A 31 3.02 -12.15 17.47
C GLY A 31 3.82 -11.04 18.14
N ASN A 32 3.57 -9.78 17.83
CA ASN A 32 4.45 -8.68 18.20
C ASN A 32 3.66 -7.43 18.60
N THR A 33 4.22 -6.65 19.52
CA THR A 33 3.84 -5.25 19.70
C THR A 33 4.64 -4.43 18.70
N LEU A 34 3.97 -3.77 17.77
CA LEU A 34 4.61 -3.04 16.68
C LEU A 34 4.45 -1.53 16.87
N ILE A 35 5.48 -0.76 16.49
CA ILE A 35 5.34 0.68 16.28
C ILE A 35 4.32 0.89 15.16
N SER A 36 3.22 1.58 15.45
CA SER A 36 2.22 1.89 14.43
C SER A 36 2.72 3.02 13.52
N PRO A 37 2.27 3.10 12.27
CA PRO A 37 2.45 4.29 11.47
C PRO A 37 1.95 5.55 12.20
N VAL A 38 2.48 6.72 11.83
CA VAL A 38 2.07 8.01 12.41
C VAL A 38 0.54 8.17 12.37
N ALA A 39 -0.05 8.57 13.49
CA ALA A 39 -1.48 8.85 13.58
C ALA A 39 -1.81 10.12 12.78
N MET A 40 -2.90 10.08 12.02
CA MET A 40 -3.38 11.23 11.26
C MET A 40 -4.86 11.43 11.51
N ASP A 41 -5.28 12.69 11.60
CA ASP A 41 -6.70 13.06 11.66
C ASP A 41 -7.39 12.60 10.36
N LEU A 42 -8.45 11.82 10.49
CA LEU A 42 -9.11 11.19 9.34
C LEU A 42 -9.89 12.20 8.51
N VAL A 43 -10.44 13.24 9.13
CA VAL A 43 -11.31 14.24 8.48
C VAL A 43 -10.55 15.05 7.40
N PRO A 44 -9.44 15.75 7.70
CA PRO A 44 -8.69 16.50 6.70
C PRO A 44 -7.94 15.61 5.70
N ASN A 45 -7.79 14.32 5.99
CA ASN A 45 -7.14 13.35 5.10
C ASN A 45 -8.13 12.52 4.27
N ALA A 46 -9.42 12.83 4.33
CA ALA A 46 -10.42 12.30 3.42
C ALA A 46 -10.29 12.91 2.02
N SER A 47 -10.84 12.24 1.01
CA SER A 47 -10.84 12.73 -0.36
C SER A 47 -11.76 13.94 -0.50
N LEU A 48 -11.33 14.90 -1.31
CA LEU A 48 -12.09 16.11 -1.66
C LEU A 48 -13.08 15.87 -2.82
N ILE A 49 -13.14 14.65 -3.39
CA ILE A 49 -14.17 14.29 -4.37
C ILE A 49 -15.56 14.51 -3.71
N LEU A 50 -16.50 15.10 -4.46
CA LEU A 50 -17.84 15.50 -3.97
C LEU A 50 -17.87 16.66 -2.96
N GLN A 51 -16.75 17.31 -2.65
CA GLN A 51 -16.77 18.54 -1.85
C GLN A 51 -17.09 19.78 -2.70
N PRO A 52 -17.65 20.85 -2.10
CA PRO A 52 -17.89 22.11 -2.81
C PRO A 52 -16.59 22.72 -3.36
N ILE A 53 -16.63 23.21 -4.60
CA ILE A 53 -15.46 23.70 -5.34
C ILE A 53 -14.75 24.89 -4.66
N TYR A 54 -15.42 25.62 -3.76
CA TYR A 54 -14.83 26.75 -3.04
C TYR A 54 -14.01 26.36 -1.79
N ASN A 55 -14.10 25.12 -1.31
CA ASN A 55 -13.37 24.65 -0.12
C ASN A 55 -11.97 24.13 -0.46
N GLY A 56 -11.12 24.97 -1.05
CA GLY A 56 -9.70 24.69 -1.23
C GLY A 56 -9.42 23.43 -2.05
N VAL A 57 -9.64 23.51 -3.36
CA VAL A 57 -9.28 22.42 -4.30
C VAL A 57 -7.77 22.23 -4.27
N ALA A 58 -7.31 21.10 -3.73
CA ALA A 58 -5.88 20.77 -3.66
C ALA A 58 -5.29 20.49 -5.06
N SER A 59 -6.11 20.11 -6.03
CA SER A 59 -5.68 19.88 -7.41
C SER A 59 -6.84 19.95 -8.41
N ASN A 60 -6.61 20.50 -9.61
CA ASN A 60 -7.59 20.52 -10.71
C ASN A 60 -8.19 19.14 -11.05
N SER A 61 -7.50 18.06 -10.68
CA SER A 61 -8.03 16.69 -10.81
C SER A 61 -9.28 16.45 -9.94
N ASP A 62 -9.37 17.04 -8.75
CA ASP A 62 -10.45 16.75 -7.80
C ASP A 62 -11.80 17.30 -8.29
N ILE A 63 -11.77 18.44 -8.98
CA ILE A 63 -12.95 19.04 -9.63
C ILE A 63 -13.50 18.08 -10.68
N VAL A 64 -12.65 17.52 -11.53
CA VAL A 64 -13.12 16.66 -12.61
C VAL A 64 -13.54 15.28 -12.10
N LEU A 65 -12.82 14.73 -11.12
CA LEU A 65 -13.29 13.52 -10.43
C LEU A 65 -14.68 13.74 -9.83
N THR A 66 -14.94 14.93 -9.29
CA THR A 66 -16.26 15.31 -8.78
C THR A 66 -17.31 15.41 -9.91
N MET A 67 -16.96 15.98 -11.07
CA MET A 67 -17.84 15.99 -12.25
C MET A 67 -18.18 14.57 -12.72
N ILE A 68 -17.18 13.67 -12.77
CA ILE A 68 -17.39 12.26 -13.14
C ILE A 68 -18.26 11.57 -12.10
N ALA A 69 -18.04 11.84 -10.81
CA ALA A 69 -18.87 11.29 -9.73
C ALA A 69 -20.33 11.72 -9.87
N TYR A 70 -20.58 13.00 -10.19
CA TYR A 70 -21.93 13.50 -10.44
C TYR A 70 -22.55 12.92 -11.71
N ALA A 71 -21.78 12.78 -12.79
CA ALA A 71 -22.24 12.13 -14.01
C ALA A 71 -22.61 10.66 -13.74
N MET A 72 -21.79 9.94 -12.97
CA MET A 72 -22.06 8.56 -12.53
C MET A 72 -23.34 8.48 -11.71
N LEU A 73 -23.47 9.31 -10.67
CA LEU A 73 -24.59 9.30 -9.75
C LEU A 73 -25.89 9.65 -10.48
N THR A 74 -25.87 10.70 -11.30
CA THR A 74 -27.01 11.13 -12.11
C THR A 74 -27.41 10.03 -13.09
N GLY A 75 -26.44 9.47 -13.82
CA GLY A 75 -26.70 8.39 -14.77
C GLY A 75 -27.24 7.12 -14.10
N LEU A 76 -26.72 6.77 -12.93
CA LEU A 76 -27.18 5.62 -12.14
C LEU A 76 -28.65 5.78 -11.72
N ILE A 77 -29.03 6.97 -11.25
CA ILE A 77 -30.40 7.26 -10.80
C ILE A 77 -31.36 7.37 -11.98
N VAL A 78 -31.04 8.22 -12.96
CA VAL A 78 -31.94 8.54 -14.09
C VAL A 78 -32.14 7.34 -15.01
N PHE A 79 -31.08 6.56 -15.26
CA PHE A 79 -31.13 5.47 -16.21
C PHE A 79 -31.27 4.09 -15.57
N TRP A 80 -31.56 4.00 -14.26
CA TRP A 80 -31.59 2.73 -13.51
C TRP A 80 -32.29 1.58 -14.23
N THR A 81 -33.45 1.82 -14.85
CA THR A 81 -34.22 0.76 -15.53
C THR A 81 -33.58 0.26 -16.82
N ARG A 82 -32.67 1.04 -17.43
CA ARG A 82 -31.96 0.72 -18.68
C ARG A 82 -30.61 0.05 -18.45
N LEU A 83 -30.11 0.04 -17.22
CA LEU A 83 -28.79 -0.51 -16.90
C LEU A 83 -28.81 -2.03 -16.72
N GLY A 84 -27.76 -2.70 -17.21
CA GLY A 84 -27.51 -4.10 -16.93
C GLY A 84 -27.29 -4.38 -15.45
N ALA A 85 -27.56 -5.61 -15.01
CA ALA A 85 -27.40 -6.01 -13.61
C ALA A 85 -25.94 -5.84 -13.11
N PHE A 86 -24.96 -6.15 -13.97
CA PHE A 86 -23.55 -5.97 -13.64
C PHE A 86 -23.19 -4.49 -13.49
N THR A 87 -23.63 -3.62 -14.40
CA THR A 87 -23.41 -2.17 -14.33
C THR A 87 -23.99 -1.58 -13.05
N LYS A 88 -25.20 -1.99 -12.64
CA LYS A 88 -25.79 -1.57 -11.36
C LYS A 88 -24.92 -1.96 -10.18
N LEU A 89 -24.57 -3.25 -10.08
CA LEU A 89 -23.73 -3.76 -8.99
C LEU A 89 -22.39 -3.01 -8.94
N PHE A 90 -21.72 -2.89 -10.07
CA PHE A 90 -20.40 -2.27 -10.16
C PHE A 90 -20.45 -0.77 -9.81
N SER A 91 -21.45 -0.04 -10.29
CA SER A 91 -21.67 1.37 -9.93
C SER A 91 -22.01 1.54 -8.45
N CYS A 92 -22.80 0.65 -7.84
CA CYS A 92 -23.05 0.68 -6.40
C CYS A 92 -21.76 0.43 -5.60
N VAL A 93 -20.93 -0.53 -6.01
CA VAL A 93 -19.62 -0.78 -5.38
C VAL A 93 -18.71 0.45 -5.51
N ALA A 94 -18.61 1.04 -6.70
CA ALA A 94 -17.86 2.27 -6.92
C ALA A 94 -18.34 3.41 -6.00
N LEU A 95 -19.66 3.59 -5.89
CA LEU A 95 -20.27 4.58 -5.01
C LEU A 95 -19.91 4.35 -3.54
N VAL A 96 -19.94 3.11 -3.05
CA VAL A 96 -19.53 2.80 -1.66
C VAL A 96 -18.09 3.21 -1.39
N TYR A 97 -17.15 2.90 -2.29
CA TYR A 97 -15.75 3.30 -2.12
C TYR A 97 -15.57 4.82 -2.11
N ILE A 98 -16.26 5.53 -3.01
CA ILE A 98 -16.20 7.00 -3.08
C ILE A 98 -16.80 7.63 -1.82
N LEU A 99 -18.00 7.21 -1.40
CA LEU A 99 -18.65 7.74 -0.20
C LEU A 99 -17.79 7.54 1.04
N ILE A 100 -17.30 6.32 1.29
CA ILE A 100 -16.47 6.03 2.46
C ILE A 100 -15.17 6.84 2.42
N GLY A 101 -14.51 6.94 1.25
CA GLY A 101 -13.22 7.63 1.16
C GLY A 101 -13.28 9.17 1.21
N THR A 102 -14.47 9.77 1.17
CA THR A 102 -14.67 11.24 1.17
C THR A 102 -15.11 11.78 2.53
N GLY A 103 -15.14 13.11 2.66
CA GLY A 103 -15.67 13.79 3.85
C GLY A 103 -17.17 13.64 4.07
N LEU A 104 -17.91 13.01 3.15
CA LEU A 104 -19.33 12.69 3.33
C LEU A 104 -19.54 11.55 4.35
N PHE A 105 -18.55 10.69 4.52
CA PHE A 105 -18.57 9.67 5.57
C PHE A 105 -18.25 10.32 6.92
N PRO A 106 -18.92 9.92 8.03
CA PRO A 106 -18.82 10.60 9.32
C PRO A 106 -17.50 10.29 10.06
N TRP A 107 -16.36 10.63 9.44
CA TRP A 107 -15.03 10.33 9.96
C TRP A 107 -14.74 10.97 11.31
N ASP A 108 -15.33 12.13 11.62
CA ASP A 108 -15.20 12.77 12.94
C ASP A 108 -15.76 11.89 14.06
N SER A 109 -16.94 11.29 13.88
CA SER A 109 -17.52 10.37 14.86
C SER A 109 -16.75 9.06 14.91
N ILE A 110 -16.36 8.53 13.75
CA ILE A 110 -15.64 7.25 13.65
C ILE A 110 -14.27 7.34 14.32
N GLN A 111 -13.52 8.43 14.15
CA GLN A 111 -12.20 8.57 14.78
C GLN A 111 -12.27 8.74 16.29
N LYS A 112 -13.37 9.31 16.81
CA LYS A 112 -13.63 9.39 18.26
C LYS A 112 -13.96 8.02 18.85
N SER A 113 -14.77 7.22 18.17
CA SER A 113 -15.13 5.87 18.64
C SER A 113 -14.04 4.81 18.39
N MET A 114 -13.23 4.97 17.35
CA MET A 114 -12.20 4.02 16.91
C MET A 114 -10.87 4.73 16.63
N PRO A 115 -10.18 5.25 17.66
CA PRO A 115 -8.98 6.07 17.49
C PRO A 115 -7.81 5.32 16.84
N TYR A 116 -7.76 3.99 16.93
CA TYR A 116 -6.74 3.17 16.27
C TYR A 116 -6.74 3.30 14.73
N LEU A 117 -7.87 3.71 14.13
CA LEU A 117 -7.96 3.96 12.68
C LEU A 117 -7.07 5.11 12.23
N GLN A 118 -6.76 6.06 13.11
CA GLN A 118 -5.85 7.18 12.79
C GLN A 118 -4.43 6.71 12.45
N SER A 119 -3.95 5.61 13.04
CA SER A 119 -2.66 5.01 12.70
C SER A 119 -2.77 3.86 11.71
N PHE A 120 -3.91 3.15 11.68
CA PHE A 120 -4.12 2.00 10.78
C PHE A 120 -4.54 2.44 9.37
N LEU A 121 -5.62 3.22 9.26
CA LEU A 121 -6.12 3.73 8.00
C LEU A 121 -5.33 4.98 7.56
N GLN A 122 -5.03 5.86 8.51
CA GLN A 122 -4.34 7.16 8.38
C GLN A 122 -5.06 8.18 7.49
N MET A 123 -5.35 7.81 6.24
CA MET A 123 -5.90 8.71 5.25
C MET A 123 -7.07 8.02 4.54
N PRO A 124 -8.33 8.38 4.86
CA PRO A 124 -9.50 7.81 4.18
C PRO A 124 -9.48 7.96 2.66
N ARG A 125 -8.80 8.98 2.12
CA ARG A 125 -8.57 9.13 0.67
C ARG A 125 -7.94 7.89 0.00
N ARG A 126 -7.24 7.02 0.75
CA ARG A 126 -6.71 5.74 0.24
C ARG A 126 -7.82 4.79 -0.22
N ILE A 127 -9.00 4.88 0.39
CA ILE A 127 -10.20 4.13 -0.03
C ILE A 127 -10.69 4.68 -1.38
N SER A 128 -10.70 6.01 -1.55
CA SER A 128 -11.02 6.64 -2.83
C SER A 128 -10.01 6.31 -3.94
N LEU A 129 -8.74 6.01 -3.63
CA LEU A 129 -7.78 5.56 -4.67
C LEU A 129 -8.26 4.28 -5.36
N VAL A 130 -8.96 3.40 -4.64
CA VAL A 130 -9.61 2.22 -5.21
C VAL A 130 -10.94 2.59 -5.89
N GLY A 131 -11.70 3.50 -5.27
CA GLY A 131 -12.99 3.96 -5.79
C GLY A 131 -12.91 4.71 -7.13
N THR A 132 -11.87 5.53 -7.34
CA THR A 132 -11.71 6.37 -8.53
C THR A 132 -11.70 5.59 -9.85
N PRO A 133 -10.87 4.55 -10.06
CA PRO A 133 -10.91 3.77 -11.29
C PRO A 133 -12.26 3.04 -11.47
N PHE A 134 -12.87 2.57 -10.38
CA PHE A 134 -14.19 1.94 -10.45
C PHE A 134 -15.26 2.94 -10.87
N MET A 135 -15.23 4.14 -10.31
CA MET A 135 -16.13 5.24 -10.68
C MET A 135 -15.98 5.60 -12.16
N MET A 136 -14.74 5.77 -12.66
CA MET A 136 -14.52 6.07 -14.08
C MET A 136 -15.10 4.99 -15.00
N LEU A 137 -14.82 3.71 -14.70
CA LEU A 137 -15.32 2.59 -15.48
C LEU A 137 -16.85 2.47 -15.38
N ALA A 138 -17.41 2.63 -14.18
CA ALA A 138 -18.84 2.59 -13.93
C ALA A 138 -19.58 3.67 -14.71
N THR A 139 -19.04 4.90 -14.74
CA THR A 139 -19.58 6.00 -15.55
C THR A 139 -19.63 5.61 -17.02
N VAL A 140 -18.54 5.10 -17.59
CA VAL A 140 -18.50 4.67 -19.00
C VAL A 140 -19.51 3.56 -19.27
N MET A 141 -19.59 2.55 -18.40
CA MET A 141 -20.54 1.45 -18.54
C MET A 141 -22.00 1.92 -18.50
N ILE A 142 -22.34 2.87 -17.61
CA ILE A 142 -23.66 3.49 -17.56
C ILE A 142 -24.00 4.11 -18.92
N TYR A 143 -23.13 4.96 -19.47
CA TYR A 143 -23.41 5.61 -20.76
C TYR A 143 -23.41 4.63 -21.93
N GLN A 144 -22.63 3.54 -21.87
CA GLN A 144 -22.66 2.47 -22.87
C GLN A 144 -23.98 1.69 -22.84
N ASP A 145 -24.46 1.27 -21.67
CA ASP A 145 -25.75 0.58 -21.52
C ASP A 145 -26.90 1.47 -22.03
N VAL A 146 -26.87 2.76 -21.69
CA VAL A 146 -27.87 3.73 -22.12
C VAL A 146 -27.82 3.92 -23.63
N ALA A 147 -26.63 4.07 -24.23
CA ALA A 147 -26.48 4.19 -25.67
C ALA A 147 -26.99 2.93 -26.40
N ALA A 148 -26.69 1.74 -25.89
CA ALA A 148 -27.16 0.48 -26.47
C ALA A 148 -28.68 0.32 -26.39
N SER A 149 -29.31 0.85 -25.34
CA SER A 149 -30.77 0.84 -25.18
C SER A 149 -31.50 1.85 -26.06
N GLN A 150 -30.78 2.74 -26.77
CA GLN A 150 -31.38 3.88 -27.43
C GLN A 150 -31.71 3.65 -28.91
N LYS A 151 -32.99 3.87 -29.26
CA LYS A 151 -33.49 3.69 -30.63
C LYS A 151 -33.22 4.89 -31.56
N SER A 152 -33.11 6.11 -31.01
CA SER A 152 -32.80 7.30 -31.81
C SER A 152 -31.30 7.38 -32.11
N ALA A 153 -30.96 7.39 -33.40
CA ALA A 153 -29.58 7.51 -33.87
C ALA A 153 -28.89 8.80 -33.41
N ALA A 154 -29.62 9.92 -33.34
CA ALA A 154 -29.07 11.21 -32.88
C ALA A 154 -28.71 11.17 -31.39
N LEU A 155 -29.60 10.64 -30.54
CA LEU A 155 -29.34 10.55 -29.10
C LEU A 155 -28.26 9.51 -28.79
N HIS A 156 -28.24 8.39 -29.52
CA HIS A 156 -27.16 7.41 -29.43
C HIS A 156 -25.79 8.05 -29.69
N LYS A 157 -25.64 8.78 -30.81
CA LYS A 157 -24.41 9.53 -31.12
C LYS A 157 -24.05 10.54 -30.03
N GLY A 158 -25.04 11.29 -29.52
CA GLY A 158 -24.82 12.28 -28.45
C GLY A 158 -24.28 11.65 -27.16
N ILE A 159 -24.84 10.51 -26.73
CA ILE A 159 -24.39 9.79 -25.54
C ILE A 159 -22.97 9.24 -25.71
N VAL A 160 -22.67 8.67 -26.89
CA VAL A 160 -21.32 8.17 -27.20
C VAL A 160 -20.29 9.30 -27.21
N ILE A 161 -20.63 10.46 -27.78
CA ILE A 161 -19.77 11.65 -27.77
C ILE A 161 -19.52 12.12 -26.34
N ALA A 162 -20.57 12.22 -25.51
CA ALA A 162 -20.45 12.64 -24.11
C ALA A 162 -19.55 11.68 -23.30
N GLY A 163 -19.74 10.37 -23.46
CA GLY A 163 -18.90 9.36 -22.80
C GLY A 163 -17.44 9.41 -23.26
N THR A 164 -17.21 9.62 -24.56
CA THR A 164 -15.86 9.77 -25.14
C THR A 164 -15.18 11.04 -24.62
N PHE A 165 -15.91 12.15 -24.55
CA PHE A 165 -15.41 13.41 -24.02
C PHE A 165 -14.99 13.28 -22.55
N LEU A 166 -15.82 12.67 -21.69
CA LEU A 166 -15.47 12.41 -20.28
C LEU A 166 -14.23 11.52 -20.16
N SER A 167 -14.07 10.55 -21.05
CA SER A 167 -12.90 9.66 -21.08
C SER A 167 -11.62 10.41 -21.46
N LEU A 168 -11.68 11.24 -22.50
CA LEU A 168 -10.54 12.08 -22.92
C LEU A 168 -10.16 13.11 -21.85
N LEU A 169 -11.16 13.75 -21.23
CA LEU A 169 -10.95 14.69 -20.13
C LEU A 169 -10.26 14.00 -18.93
N SER A 170 -10.69 12.79 -18.58
CA SER A 170 -10.06 11.98 -17.52
C SER A 170 -8.59 11.67 -17.83
N LEU A 171 -8.30 11.25 -19.06
CA LEU A 171 -6.95 10.93 -19.51
C LEU A 171 -6.03 12.16 -19.48
N LEU A 172 -6.51 13.30 -19.99
CA LEU A 172 -5.76 14.55 -20.05
C LEU A 172 -5.31 15.00 -18.65
N LEU A 173 -6.19 14.91 -17.66
CA LEU A 173 -5.89 15.36 -16.30
C LEU A 173 -5.00 14.39 -15.54
N CYS A 174 -5.18 13.08 -15.75
CA CYS A 174 -4.25 12.09 -15.25
C CYS A 174 -2.84 12.38 -15.79
N THR A 175 -2.75 12.65 -17.09
CA THR A 175 -1.50 13.02 -17.76
C THR A 175 -0.92 14.32 -17.19
N GLN A 176 -1.73 15.36 -16.99
CA GLN A 176 -1.29 16.61 -16.38
C GLN A 176 -0.74 16.41 -14.96
N LYS A 177 -1.42 15.62 -14.12
CA LYS A 177 -0.99 15.34 -12.75
C LYS A 177 0.32 14.55 -12.72
N VAL A 178 0.45 13.55 -13.58
CA VAL A 178 1.69 12.78 -13.75
C VAL A 178 2.81 13.70 -14.23
N ALA A 179 2.57 14.52 -15.24
CA ALA A 179 3.55 15.47 -15.76
C ALA A 179 4.02 16.47 -14.68
N GLN A 180 3.11 16.98 -13.86
CA GLN A 180 3.45 17.88 -12.76
C GLN A 180 4.30 17.19 -11.68
N ASN A 181 3.97 15.94 -11.31
CA ASN A 181 4.76 15.16 -10.35
C ASN A 181 6.15 14.82 -10.91
N VAL A 182 6.25 14.46 -12.20
CA VAL A 182 7.53 14.22 -12.86
C VAL A 182 8.36 15.50 -12.87
N HIS A 183 7.76 16.63 -13.26
CA HIS A 183 8.41 17.93 -13.25
C HIS A 183 8.99 18.26 -11.87
N TYR A 184 8.18 18.08 -10.81
CA TYR A 184 8.63 18.28 -9.43
C TYR A 184 9.86 17.43 -9.06
N THR A 185 9.97 16.22 -9.62
CA THR A 185 11.03 15.25 -9.28
C THR A 185 12.31 15.42 -10.12
N ILE A 186 12.27 16.20 -11.20
CA ILE A 186 13.43 16.44 -12.10
C ILE A 186 14.05 17.84 -11.95
N ILE A 187 13.40 18.76 -11.26
CA ILE A 187 13.92 20.10 -10.98
C ILE A 187 15.17 20.01 -10.07
N ASP A 188 16.21 20.79 -10.41
CA ASP A 188 17.49 20.83 -9.70
C ASP A 188 17.38 21.32 -8.25
N THR A 189 16.34 22.08 -7.91
CA THR A 189 16.16 22.71 -6.61
C THR A 189 15.26 21.94 -5.65
N THR A 190 14.57 20.88 -6.11
CA THR A 190 13.66 20.11 -5.25
C THR A 190 14.46 19.38 -4.16
N PRO A 191 14.25 19.71 -2.86
CA PRO A 191 14.94 19.05 -1.77
C PRO A 191 14.68 17.53 -1.79
N LEU A 192 15.68 16.74 -1.39
CA LEU A 192 15.59 15.28 -1.41
C LEU A 192 14.37 14.77 -0.63
N ALA A 193 14.13 15.27 0.59
CA ALA A 193 13.02 14.82 1.42
C ALA A 193 11.66 15.16 0.79
N ALA A 194 11.53 16.35 0.20
CA ALA A 194 10.33 16.77 -0.50
C ALA A 194 10.06 15.89 -1.72
N GLY A 195 11.08 15.58 -2.53
CA GLY A 195 10.98 14.64 -3.65
C GLY A 195 10.62 13.21 -3.23
N LEU A 196 11.04 12.79 -2.03
CA LEU A 196 10.65 11.52 -1.41
C LEU A 196 9.31 11.58 -0.67
N GLN A 197 8.63 12.72 -0.70
CA GLN A 197 7.37 12.98 0.01
C GLN A 197 7.48 12.64 1.50
N THR A 198 8.51 13.20 2.15
CA THR A 198 8.76 13.04 3.58
C THR A 198 9.40 14.30 4.18
N ALA A 199 9.58 14.32 5.51
CA ALA A 199 10.27 15.40 6.22
C ALA A 199 11.79 15.21 6.18
N ASP A 200 12.57 16.29 6.27
CA ASP A 200 14.04 16.23 6.23
C ASP A 200 14.64 15.31 7.30
N ASP A 201 14.07 15.33 8.51
CA ASP A 201 14.48 14.47 9.62
C ASP A 201 14.28 12.97 9.35
N ASN A 202 13.44 12.62 8.36
CA ASN A 202 13.13 11.25 7.97
C ASN A 202 14.01 10.75 6.82
N VAL A 203 15.09 11.47 6.50
CA VAL A 203 16.04 11.09 5.46
C VAL A 203 17.45 10.99 6.03
N HIS A 204 18.14 9.91 5.68
CA HIS A 204 19.57 9.75 5.92
C HIS A 204 20.26 9.56 4.57
N SER A 205 20.90 10.62 4.10
CA SER A 205 21.65 10.65 2.85
C SER A 205 22.69 11.77 2.88
N ASN A 206 23.71 11.65 2.03
CA ASN A 206 24.61 12.76 1.69
C ASN A 206 24.07 13.61 0.52
N LEU A 207 23.01 13.16 -0.16
CA LEU A 207 22.37 13.90 -1.25
C LEU A 207 21.47 15.01 -0.69
N LYS A 208 21.41 16.13 -1.40
CA LYS A 208 20.59 17.30 -1.03
C LYS A 208 19.33 17.41 -1.87
N TYR A 209 19.39 17.01 -3.13
CA TYR A 209 18.31 17.20 -4.11
C TYR A 209 17.89 15.86 -4.71
N ILE A 210 16.60 15.69 -4.98
CA ILE A 210 16.04 14.45 -5.54
C ILE A 210 16.63 14.10 -6.92
N LYS A 211 16.99 15.12 -7.72
CA LYS A 211 17.61 14.91 -9.03
C LYS A 211 18.95 14.16 -8.93
N GLN A 212 19.68 14.31 -7.83
CA GLN A 212 20.95 13.61 -7.62
C GLN A 212 20.76 12.10 -7.45
N LEU A 213 19.57 11.65 -7.06
CA LEU A 213 19.21 10.24 -6.96
C LEU A 213 18.80 9.64 -8.31
N GLN A 214 18.39 10.47 -9.29
CA GLN A 214 17.88 10.02 -10.59
C GLN A 214 18.82 9.03 -11.32
N PRO A 215 20.16 9.26 -11.39
CA PRO A 215 21.06 8.33 -12.06
C PRO A 215 21.03 6.91 -11.47
N ALA A 216 20.79 6.76 -10.17
CA ALA A 216 20.74 5.46 -9.50
C ALA A 216 19.52 4.62 -9.92
N PHE A 217 18.49 5.22 -10.52
CA PHE A 217 17.35 4.50 -11.11
C PHE A 217 17.65 3.91 -12.49
N HIS A 218 18.76 4.29 -13.12
CA HIS A 218 19.10 3.91 -14.50
C HIS A 218 20.33 3.00 -14.60
N THR A 219 20.72 2.34 -13.51
CA THR A 219 21.85 1.41 -13.49
C THR A 219 21.38 -0.03 -13.27
N ARG A 220 22.23 -1.01 -13.63
CA ARG A 220 22.00 -2.42 -13.26
C ARG A 220 22.25 -2.69 -11.76
N HIS A 221 22.88 -1.75 -11.05
CA HIS A 221 23.27 -1.86 -9.65
C HIS A 221 22.23 -1.23 -8.73
N ILE A 222 21.07 -1.87 -8.62
CA ILE A 222 19.92 -1.36 -7.84
C ILE A 222 20.27 -1.14 -6.35
N ASN A 223 21.31 -1.80 -5.82
CA ASN A 223 21.80 -1.56 -4.46
C ASN A 223 22.26 -0.10 -4.23
N GLN A 224 22.65 0.62 -5.28
CA GLN A 224 23.02 2.03 -5.19
C GLN A 224 21.88 2.89 -4.61
N LEU A 225 20.62 2.58 -4.92
CA LEU A 225 19.48 3.32 -4.36
C LEU A 225 19.40 3.19 -2.83
N ILE A 226 19.63 1.97 -2.33
CA ILE A 226 19.56 1.64 -0.90
C ILE A 226 20.76 2.21 -0.14
N GLU A 227 21.93 2.28 -0.79
CA GLU A 227 23.17 2.80 -0.18
C GLU A 227 23.22 4.33 -0.16
N GLN A 228 22.64 4.99 -1.18
CA GLN A 228 22.68 6.45 -1.30
C GLN A 228 21.64 7.15 -0.42
N VAL A 229 20.45 6.57 -0.25
CA VAL A 229 19.37 7.21 0.49
C VAL A 229 18.60 6.20 1.33
N ASP A 230 18.54 6.45 2.64
CA ASP A 230 17.64 5.76 3.56
C ASP A 230 16.50 6.69 3.98
N ARG A 231 15.26 6.28 3.68
CA ARG A 231 14.04 6.92 4.18
C ARG A 231 13.71 6.32 5.54
N THR A 232 14.15 7.00 6.60
CA THR A 232 14.17 6.49 7.96
C THR A 232 12.75 6.46 8.54
N THR A 233 12.10 5.30 8.51
CA THR A 233 10.71 5.13 8.97
C THR A 233 10.63 4.01 10.01
N PRO A 234 10.14 4.26 11.24
CA PRO A 234 10.11 3.28 12.33
C PRO A 234 8.91 2.34 12.28
N ASP A 235 8.08 2.41 11.24
CA ASP A 235 6.82 1.66 11.13
C ASP A 235 7.05 0.15 11.19
N TYR A 236 6.16 -0.54 11.91
CA TYR A 236 6.12 -2.00 12.05
C TYR A 236 7.34 -2.63 12.74
N ILE A 237 8.13 -1.83 13.44
CA ILE A 237 9.23 -2.36 14.25
C ILE A 237 8.70 -3.02 15.52
N PRO A 238 9.14 -4.25 15.84
CA PRO A 238 8.77 -4.91 17.08
C PRO A 238 9.44 -4.22 18.28
N VAL A 239 8.64 -3.89 19.28
CA VAL A 239 9.05 -3.20 20.50
C VAL A 239 8.48 -3.92 21.72
N THR A 240 9.09 -3.72 22.88
CA THR A 240 8.65 -4.38 24.13
C THR A 240 7.42 -3.71 24.74
N GLN A 241 7.19 -2.44 24.42
CA GLN A 241 6.08 -1.63 24.91
C GLN A 241 5.49 -0.82 23.75
N LYS A 242 4.18 -0.56 23.79
CA LYS A 242 3.50 0.21 22.76
C LYS A 242 4.04 1.64 22.75
N ILE A 243 4.38 2.13 21.57
CA ILE A 243 4.93 3.47 21.36
C ILE A 243 4.05 4.18 20.33
N GLU A 244 3.69 5.42 20.65
CA GLU A 244 3.07 6.33 19.68
C GLU A 244 4.15 6.99 18.81
N THR A 245 3.87 7.07 17.52
CA THR A 245 4.84 7.53 16.54
C THR A 245 4.85 9.05 16.46
N HIS A 246 5.93 9.63 17.00
CA HIS A 246 6.22 11.06 17.03
C HIS A 246 7.64 11.35 16.50
N SER A 247 8.01 12.61 16.33
CA SER A 247 9.32 13.01 15.75
C SER A 247 10.53 12.47 16.52
N ASN A 248 10.44 12.30 17.84
CA ASN A 248 11.47 11.68 18.66
C ASN A 248 11.71 10.19 18.32
N VAL A 249 10.67 9.45 17.94
CA VAL A 249 10.74 8.04 17.52
C VAL A 249 11.51 7.95 16.20
N TYR A 250 11.21 8.81 15.22
CA TYR A 250 11.94 8.89 13.96
C TYR A 250 13.43 9.21 14.17
N ARG A 251 13.74 10.23 14.99
CA ARG A 251 15.13 10.58 15.32
C ARG A 251 15.88 9.44 16.02
N ALA A 252 15.21 8.74 16.95
CA ALA A 252 15.79 7.59 17.63
C ALA A 252 16.04 6.42 16.67
N TYR A 253 15.09 6.15 15.76
CA TYR A 253 15.26 5.12 14.73
C TYR A 253 16.45 5.44 13.83
N ARG A 254 16.49 6.64 13.24
CA ARG A 254 17.61 7.12 12.41
C ARG A 254 18.96 6.95 13.11
N ARG A 255 19.06 7.33 14.39
CA ARG A 255 20.31 7.22 15.17
C ARG A 255 20.75 5.78 15.43
N ASN A 256 19.81 4.86 15.66
CA ASN A 256 20.10 3.48 16.04
C ASN A 256 20.18 2.51 14.84
N PHE A 257 19.60 2.86 13.70
CA PHE A 257 19.57 2.04 12.49
C PHE A 257 20.38 2.70 11.36
N SER A 258 19.83 3.73 10.71
CA SER A 258 20.39 4.37 9.51
C SER A 258 21.83 4.84 9.69
N VAL A 259 22.10 5.62 10.75
CA VAL A 259 23.44 6.16 11.05
C VAL A 259 24.43 5.04 11.45
N GLN A 260 23.93 3.90 11.93
CA GLN A 260 24.80 2.78 12.31
C GLN A 260 25.12 1.85 11.13
N GLN A 261 24.36 1.92 10.03
CA GLN A 261 24.44 0.96 8.92
C GLN A 261 25.86 0.81 8.37
N SER A 262 26.57 1.92 8.16
CA SER A 262 27.95 1.94 7.63
C SER A 262 28.97 1.23 8.52
N LYS A 263 28.66 0.99 9.79
CA LYS A 263 29.55 0.30 10.74
C LYS A 263 29.50 -1.23 10.61
N PHE A 264 28.65 -1.75 9.73
CA PHE A 264 28.44 -3.18 9.55
C PHE A 264 28.41 -3.53 8.06
N LYS A 265 29.03 -4.66 7.71
CA LYS A 265 28.85 -5.25 6.39
C LYS A 265 27.56 -6.06 6.37
N HIS A 266 26.66 -5.74 5.44
CA HIS A 266 25.39 -6.42 5.24
C HIS A 266 25.49 -7.34 4.03
N GLN A 267 24.96 -8.55 4.14
CA GLN A 267 24.90 -9.50 3.04
C GLN A 267 23.57 -10.24 3.08
N VAL A 268 22.86 -10.24 1.96
CA VAL A 268 21.67 -11.09 1.78
C VAL A 268 22.13 -12.53 1.59
N ILE A 269 21.53 -13.45 2.33
CA ILE A 269 21.79 -14.88 2.25
C ILE A 269 20.48 -15.63 2.02
N HIS A 270 20.54 -16.93 1.73
CA HIS A 270 19.33 -17.73 1.63
C HIS A 270 18.50 -17.66 2.93
N ASN A 271 17.25 -17.24 2.81
CA ASN A 271 16.26 -17.05 3.88
C ASN A 271 16.69 -16.11 5.02
N GLY A 272 17.55 -15.12 4.76
CA GLY A 272 17.93 -14.16 5.79
C GLY A 272 18.96 -13.13 5.39
N ILE A 273 19.49 -12.45 6.40
CA ILE A 273 20.52 -11.42 6.27
C ILE A 273 21.67 -11.73 7.23
N GLN A 274 22.90 -11.49 6.80
CA GLN A 274 24.09 -11.58 7.62
C GLN A 274 24.68 -10.18 7.86
N LEU A 275 25.02 -9.93 9.12
CA LEU A 275 25.65 -8.72 9.62
C LEU A 275 27.05 -9.04 10.12
N THR A 276 28.09 -8.43 9.57
CA THR A 276 29.49 -8.68 9.98
C THR A 276 30.16 -7.41 10.47
N TRP A 277 30.89 -7.52 11.59
CA TRP A 277 31.72 -6.44 12.14
C TRP A 277 32.94 -6.96 12.89
N ASN A 278 33.96 -6.12 13.04
CA ASN A 278 35.13 -6.39 13.85
C ASN A 278 35.08 -5.59 15.16
N ALA A 279 35.44 -6.23 16.27
CA ALA A 279 35.39 -5.65 17.60
C ALA A 279 36.75 -5.71 18.31
N LYS A 280 37.14 -4.62 18.97
CA LYS A 280 38.37 -4.57 19.77
C LYS A 280 38.23 -5.22 21.15
N HIS A 281 37.02 -5.21 21.71
CA HIS A 281 36.75 -5.70 23.06
C HIS A 281 35.45 -6.51 23.12
N THR A 282 35.41 -7.44 24.08
CA THR A 282 34.23 -8.24 24.42
C THR A 282 33.28 -7.39 25.28
N LYS A 283 32.20 -6.89 24.68
CA LYS A 283 31.19 -6.07 25.37
C LYS A 283 29.83 -6.15 24.69
N MET A 284 28.80 -5.62 25.33
CA MET A 284 27.51 -5.46 24.66
C MET A 284 27.63 -4.45 23.52
N ARG A 285 27.09 -4.81 22.36
CA ARG A 285 27.08 -3.98 21.16
C ARG A 285 25.65 -3.87 20.64
N ALA A 286 25.17 -2.64 20.53
CA ALA A 286 23.92 -2.35 19.85
C ALA A 286 24.08 -2.59 18.34
N LEU A 287 23.11 -3.28 17.75
CA LEU A 287 23.07 -3.68 16.36
C LEU A 287 21.84 -3.05 15.69
N PRO A 288 21.94 -2.57 14.43
CA PRO A 288 20.82 -2.02 13.67
C PRO A 288 19.93 -3.15 13.12
N VAL A 289 19.48 -4.04 13.99
CA VAL A 289 18.67 -5.22 13.66
C VAL A 289 17.49 -5.29 14.61
N VAL A 290 16.34 -5.67 14.06
CA VAL A 290 15.12 -5.97 14.83
C VAL A 290 14.87 -7.47 14.88
N ALA A 291 14.21 -7.93 15.93
CA ALA A 291 13.80 -9.32 16.07
C ALA A 291 12.29 -9.41 16.34
N TYR A 292 11.54 -9.86 15.34
CA TYR A 292 10.16 -10.31 15.51
C TYR A 292 10.12 -11.63 16.30
N ARG A 293 8.96 -11.99 16.86
CA ARG A 293 8.72 -13.22 17.64
C ARG A 293 9.25 -14.51 16.99
N ARG A 294 9.22 -14.59 15.66
CA ARG A 294 9.69 -15.76 14.86
C ARG A 294 11.07 -15.56 14.24
N THR A 295 11.81 -14.56 14.69
CA THR A 295 13.18 -14.31 14.25
C THR A 295 14.13 -15.27 14.95
N VAL A 296 14.97 -15.93 14.17
CA VAL A 296 16.08 -16.73 14.67
C VAL A 296 17.37 -15.96 14.46
N LEU A 297 18.02 -15.64 15.56
CA LEU A 297 19.32 -14.98 15.59
C LEU A 297 20.41 -16.02 15.86
N THR A 298 21.47 -15.99 15.06
CA THR A 298 22.65 -16.85 15.24
C THR A 298 23.90 -15.98 15.25
N LEU A 299 24.58 -15.87 16.39
CA LEU A 299 25.80 -15.09 16.56
C LEU A 299 27.01 -16.03 16.58
N ASN A 300 27.94 -15.84 15.63
CA ASN A 300 29.16 -16.63 15.50
C ASN A 300 28.90 -18.15 15.43
N GLY A 301 27.81 -18.56 14.77
CA GLY A 301 27.42 -19.97 14.62
C GLY A 301 26.54 -20.52 15.75
N HIS A 302 26.36 -19.77 16.84
CA HIS A 302 25.52 -20.21 17.97
C HIS A 302 24.19 -19.46 17.98
N ARG A 303 23.09 -20.20 18.18
CA ARG A 303 21.76 -19.61 18.32
C ARG A 303 21.70 -18.72 19.56
N VAL A 304 21.15 -17.52 19.39
CA VAL A 304 20.97 -16.54 20.47
C VAL A 304 19.65 -16.81 21.18
N THR A 305 19.68 -16.91 22.51
CA THR A 305 18.48 -17.06 23.36
C THR A 305 17.97 -15.69 23.82
N SER A 306 16.70 -15.61 24.23
CA SER A 306 16.08 -14.34 24.67
C SER A 306 16.84 -13.66 25.82
N GLU A 307 17.43 -14.44 26.73
CA GLU A 307 18.22 -13.94 27.87
C GLU A 307 19.52 -13.23 27.44
N GLN A 308 20.05 -13.59 26.27
CA GLN A 308 21.26 -12.98 25.71
C GLN A 308 20.96 -11.67 24.96
N ILE A 309 19.68 -11.37 24.74
CA ILE A 309 19.23 -10.19 23.99
C ILE A 309 18.91 -9.08 24.98
N LYS A 310 19.65 -7.97 24.89
CA LYS A 310 19.23 -6.72 25.52
C LYS A 310 18.42 -5.90 24.51
N HIS A 311 17.11 -5.83 24.74
CA HIS A 311 16.19 -5.02 23.93
C HIS A 311 16.33 -3.52 24.26
N HIS A 312 16.21 -2.69 23.23
CA HIS A 312 16.06 -1.24 23.38
C HIS A 312 14.64 -0.83 23.03
N TRP A 313 14.21 0.32 23.54
CA TRP A 313 12.85 0.80 23.38
C TRP A 313 12.46 1.05 21.91
N ILE A 314 13.41 1.42 21.04
CA ILE A 314 13.18 1.64 19.59
C ILE A 314 13.34 0.34 18.77
N GLY A 315 13.33 -0.83 19.42
CA GLY A 315 13.28 -2.15 18.79
C GLY A 315 14.62 -2.72 18.33
N ASN A 316 15.70 -1.93 18.31
CA ASN A 316 17.03 -2.47 18.09
C ASN A 316 17.48 -3.32 19.28
N LEU A 317 18.47 -4.19 19.05
CA LEU A 317 18.96 -5.15 20.03
C LEU A 317 20.46 -5.05 20.26
N SER A 318 20.88 -5.36 21.48
CA SER A 318 22.29 -5.49 21.85
C SER A 318 22.63 -6.94 22.15
N LEU A 319 23.76 -7.40 21.60
CA LEU A 319 24.33 -8.72 21.86
C LEU A 319 25.76 -8.59 22.39
N LYS A 320 26.22 -9.60 23.16
CA LYS A 320 27.59 -9.68 23.64
C LYS A 320 28.52 -10.08 22.49
N GLN A 321 29.28 -9.13 21.97
CA GLN A 321 30.27 -9.39 20.92
C GLN A 321 31.56 -10.00 21.53
N ARG A 322 32.33 -10.74 20.74
CA ARG A 322 33.70 -11.16 21.08
C ARG A 322 34.74 -10.24 20.44
N ARG A 323 35.97 -10.21 20.96
CA ARG A 323 37.10 -9.59 20.24
C ARG A 323 37.31 -10.27 18.88
N GLY A 324 37.65 -9.48 17.86
CA GLY A 324 37.82 -9.94 16.48
C GLY A 324 36.52 -9.92 15.67
N LYS A 325 36.42 -10.85 14.71
CA LYS A 325 35.28 -10.93 13.77
C LYS A 325 34.04 -11.49 14.46
N ASN A 326 32.94 -10.76 14.30
CA ASN A 326 31.60 -11.14 14.72
C ASN A 326 30.69 -11.23 13.50
N VAL A 327 29.88 -12.28 13.46
CA VAL A 327 28.93 -12.54 12.38
C VAL A 327 27.58 -12.87 13.00
N LEU A 328 26.58 -12.01 12.78
CA LEU A 328 25.20 -12.24 13.14
C LEU A 328 24.41 -12.66 11.90
N THR A 329 23.73 -13.80 11.97
CA THR A 329 22.75 -14.22 10.98
C THR A 329 21.35 -14.03 11.54
N VAL A 330 20.48 -13.37 10.75
CA VAL A 330 19.09 -13.06 11.07
C VAL A 330 18.22 -13.79 10.07
N ARG A 331 17.33 -14.67 10.56
CA ARG A 331 16.37 -15.43 9.74
C ARG A 331 14.98 -15.32 10.32
N TYR A 332 13.96 -15.49 9.48
CA TYR A 332 12.57 -15.53 9.91
C TYR A 332 11.95 -16.91 9.64
N GLU A 333 11.43 -17.55 10.68
CA GLU A 333 10.82 -18.88 10.59
C GLU A 333 9.29 -18.79 10.71
N ALA A 334 8.63 -18.65 9.56
CA ALA A 334 7.18 -18.55 9.48
C ALA A 334 6.48 -19.75 10.16
N SER A 335 5.26 -19.55 10.69
CA SER A 335 4.49 -20.67 11.22
C SER A 335 4.11 -21.66 10.14
N ARG A 336 3.89 -22.92 10.55
CA ARG A 336 3.35 -23.96 9.65
C ARG A 336 2.02 -23.53 9.03
N VAL A 337 1.17 -22.82 9.78
CA VAL A 337 -0.12 -22.30 9.28
C VAL A 337 0.10 -21.32 8.14
N THR A 338 0.99 -20.33 8.35
CA THR A 338 1.34 -19.34 7.32
C THR A 338 1.97 -20.00 6.10
N THR A 339 2.92 -20.92 6.29
CA THR A 339 3.54 -21.65 5.17
C THR A 339 2.51 -22.47 4.38
N LEU A 340 1.61 -23.19 5.06
CA LEU A 340 0.57 -23.99 4.40
C LEU A 340 -0.43 -23.09 3.66
N GLY A 341 -0.92 -22.03 4.28
CA GLY A 341 -1.88 -21.14 3.63
C GLY A 341 -1.29 -20.37 2.45
N THR A 342 -0.01 -19.97 2.51
CA THR A 342 0.69 -19.41 1.35
C THR A 342 0.78 -20.41 0.19
N LYS A 343 1.10 -21.69 0.48
CA LYS A 343 1.10 -22.75 -0.53
C LYS A 343 -0.29 -22.99 -1.11
N LEU A 344 -1.32 -23.02 -0.27
CA LEU A 344 -2.71 -23.18 -0.71
C LEU A 344 -3.16 -22.02 -1.62
N ALA A 345 -2.83 -20.78 -1.27
CA ALA A 345 -3.11 -19.62 -2.12
C ALA A 345 -2.41 -19.73 -3.48
N LEU A 346 -1.13 -20.14 -3.50
CA LEU A 346 -0.38 -20.35 -4.75
C LEU A 346 -1.02 -21.43 -5.62
N ILE A 347 -1.41 -22.57 -5.04
CA ILE A 347 -2.12 -23.64 -5.75
C ILE A 347 -3.46 -23.14 -6.29
N ALA A 348 -4.21 -22.37 -5.49
CA ALA A 348 -5.47 -21.77 -5.92
C ALA A 348 -5.28 -20.79 -7.09
N TRP A 349 -4.23 -19.97 -7.06
CA TRP A 349 -3.88 -19.07 -8.18
C TRP A 349 -3.57 -19.85 -9.46
N VAL A 350 -2.75 -20.90 -9.37
CA VAL A 350 -2.47 -21.79 -10.51
C VAL A 350 -3.76 -22.44 -11.01
N GLY A 351 -4.62 -22.90 -10.10
CA GLY A 351 -5.94 -23.44 -10.43
C GLY A 351 -6.80 -22.46 -11.21
N VAL A 352 -6.88 -21.20 -10.79
CA VAL A 352 -7.62 -20.14 -11.50
C VAL A 352 -7.03 -19.87 -12.89
N LEU A 353 -5.70 -19.80 -13.01
CA LEU A 353 -5.03 -19.54 -14.28
C LEU A 353 -5.22 -20.68 -15.29
N VAL A 354 -5.24 -21.94 -14.84
CA VAL A 354 -5.42 -23.11 -15.70
C VAL A 354 -6.91 -23.38 -16.00
N ALA A 355 -7.76 -23.36 -14.97
CA ALA A 355 -9.17 -23.70 -15.12
C ALA A 355 -10.00 -22.54 -15.71
N GLY A 356 -9.64 -21.29 -15.45
CA GLY A 356 -10.37 -20.11 -15.93
C GLY A 356 -10.59 -20.12 -17.46
N PRO A 357 -9.52 -20.24 -18.28
CA PRO A 357 -9.65 -20.30 -19.73
C PRO A 357 -10.46 -21.50 -20.23
N LEU A 358 -10.33 -22.66 -19.58
CA LEU A 358 -11.05 -23.89 -19.93
C LEU A 358 -12.56 -23.75 -19.65
N LEU A 359 -12.91 -23.14 -18.51
CA LEU A 359 -14.30 -22.88 -18.13
C LEU A 359 -14.94 -21.83 -19.04
N VAL A 360 -14.22 -20.77 -19.40
CA VAL A 360 -14.71 -19.75 -20.36
C VAL A 360 -14.92 -20.35 -21.75
N LYS A 361 -13.99 -21.18 -22.23
CA LYS A 361 -14.16 -21.89 -23.52
C LYS A 361 -15.37 -22.81 -23.50
N ARG A 362 -15.59 -23.54 -22.40
CA ARG A 362 -16.73 -24.46 -22.26
C ARG A 362 -18.06 -23.69 -22.21
N ALA A 363 -18.13 -22.61 -21.44
CA ALA A 363 -19.31 -21.75 -21.35
C ALA A 363 -19.68 -21.10 -22.70
N ARG A 364 -18.67 -20.64 -23.48
CA ARG A 364 -18.91 -20.12 -24.84
C ARG A 364 -19.43 -21.19 -25.80
N ARG A 365 -18.97 -22.44 -25.70
CA ARG A 365 -19.47 -23.54 -26.55
C ARG A 365 -20.94 -23.88 -26.24
N PHE A 366 -21.36 -23.79 -24.98
CA PHE A 366 -22.76 -24.00 -24.58
C PHE A 366 -23.71 -22.84 -24.91
N LEU A 367 -23.20 -21.65 -25.27
CA LEU A 367 -23.99 -20.50 -25.70
C LEU A 367 -24.14 -20.41 -27.23
N VAL A 368 -23.37 -21.20 -27.98
CA VAL A 368 -23.35 -21.23 -29.46
C VAL A 368 -24.03 -22.50 -30.01
N ALA A 369 -24.30 -23.48 -29.15
CA ALA A 369 -25.20 -24.62 -29.41
C ALA A 369 -26.55 -24.33 -28.76
#